data_AF-G2YX65-F1
#
_entry.id   AF-G2YX65-F1
#
_cell.length_a   1.000
_cell.length_b   1.000
_cell.length_c   1.000
_cell.angle_alpha   90.00
_cell.angle_beta   90.00
_cell.angle_gamma   90.00
#
_symmetry.space_group_name_H-M   'P 1'
#
loop_
_entity.id
_entity.type
_entity.pdbx_description
1 polymer ?
#
loop_
_entity_poly.entity_id
_entity_poly.type
_entity_poly.pdbx_seq_one_letter_code
_entity_poly.pdbx_strand_id
1 'polypeptide(L)'
;MDCRGKFSVKMLKKADFAGVHFDDMLNFRSVEPDKLTGKDVVKTMAFAKPSRDLRTRLISASKGLTEVEQKELTLFGDLLERCLALNPEKRITPTEALKHPFIAKLMK
;
A
#
# COMPACT_ATOMS: atom_id res chain seq x y z
N MET A 1 -2.72 -5.31 4.42
CA MET A 1 -1.59 -4.45 4.87
C MET A 1 -0.27 -4.82 4.19
N ASP A 2 -0.28 -5.76 3.25
CA ASP A 2 0.89 -6.39 2.64
C ASP A 2 1.85 -5.45 1.91
N CYS A 3 1.35 -4.32 1.39
CA CYS A 3 2.15 -3.38 0.61
C CYS A 3 2.68 -2.18 1.44
N ARG A 4 1.90 -1.71 2.44
CA ARG A 4 2.20 -0.48 3.18
C ARG A 4 2.40 -0.67 4.69
N GLY A 5 2.29 -1.90 5.18
CA GLY A 5 2.47 -2.23 6.59
C GLY A 5 1.24 -1.91 7.44
N LYS A 6 1.46 -1.85 8.76
CA LYS A 6 0.40 -1.67 9.75
C LYS A 6 -0.16 -0.25 9.75
N PHE A 7 -1.46 -0.13 10.00
CA PHE A 7 -2.06 1.14 10.37
C PHE A 7 -1.51 1.63 11.72
N SER A 8 -1.35 2.94 11.86
CA SER A 8 -0.90 3.51 13.14
C SER A 8 -1.98 3.34 14.21
N VAL A 9 -1.57 3.16 15.47
CA VAL A 9 -2.48 3.09 16.62
C VAL A 9 -3.38 4.33 16.68
N LYS A 10 -2.84 5.52 16.38
CA LYS A 10 -3.59 6.78 16.34
C LYS A 10 -4.75 6.72 15.34
N MET A 11 -4.56 6.06 14.20
CA MET A 11 -5.59 5.93 13.17
C MET A 11 -6.64 4.90 13.58
N LEU A 12 -6.23 3.73 14.09
CA LEU A 12 -7.15 2.69 14.53
C LEU A 12 -8.04 3.15 15.69
N LYS A 13 -7.50 3.90 16.65
CA LYS A 13 -8.28 4.47 17.76
C LYS A 13 -9.34 5.49 17.35
N LYS A 14 -9.22 6.09 16.15
CA LYS A 14 -10.16 7.07 15.61
C LYS A 14 -11.17 6.46 14.64
N ALA A 15 -11.05 5.17 14.31
CA ALA A 15 -11.84 4.55 13.27
C ALA A 15 -13.07 3.84 13.85
N ASP A 16 -14.26 4.20 13.37
CA ASP A 16 -15.54 3.67 13.86
C ASP A 16 -15.65 2.15 13.67
N PHE A 17 -15.06 1.63 12.58
CA PHE A 17 -15.11 0.20 12.23
C PHE A 17 -13.85 -0.57 12.64
N ALA A 18 -12.98 -0.01 13.48
CA ALA A 18 -11.74 -0.68 13.88
C ALA A 18 -12.01 -2.06 14.51
N GLY A 19 -13.00 -2.18 15.39
CA GLY A 19 -13.33 -3.45 16.06
C GLY A 19 -13.86 -4.55 15.14
N VAL A 20 -14.28 -4.22 13.91
CA VAL A 20 -14.70 -5.19 12.90
C VAL A 20 -13.47 -5.85 12.24
N HIS A 21 -12.39 -5.08 12.08
CA HIS A 21 -11.20 -5.51 11.34
C HIS A 21 -9.99 -5.82 12.22
N PHE A 22 -10.00 -5.38 13.47
CA PHE A 22 -8.91 -5.54 14.42
C PHE A 22 -9.42 -6.09 15.75
N ASP A 23 -8.58 -6.86 16.45
CA ASP A 23 -8.84 -7.28 17.83
C ASP A 23 -8.44 -6.18 18.84
N ASP A 24 -8.67 -6.45 20.13
CA ASP A 24 -8.39 -5.50 21.22
C ASP A 24 -6.89 -5.18 21.36
N MET A 25 -6.03 -6.06 20.85
CA MET A 25 -4.58 -5.87 20.77
C MET A 25 -4.13 -5.18 19.48
N LEU A 26 -5.08 -4.72 18.64
CA LEU A 26 -4.87 -4.08 17.34
C LEU A 26 -4.20 -4.99 16.30
N ASN A 27 -4.35 -6.31 16.44
CA ASN A 27 -3.99 -7.25 15.38
C ASN A 27 -5.13 -7.37 14.38
N PHE A 28 -4.78 -7.58 13.11
CA PHE A 28 -5.76 -7.63 12.04
C PHE A 28 -6.44 -8.98 11.94
N ARG A 29 -7.76 -8.95 11.73
CA ARG A 29 -8.61 -10.10 11.47
C ARG A 29 -8.77 -10.27 9.97
N SER A 30 -8.09 -11.25 9.39
CA SER A 30 -8.24 -11.65 7.99
C SER A 30 -9.42 -12.61 7.87
N VAL A 31 -10.42 -12.26 7.08
CA VAL A 31 -11.51 -13.17 6.71
C VAL A 31 -11.10 -13.84 5.41
N GLU A 32 -10.92 -15.16 5.46
CA GLU A 32 -10.47 -15.97 4.33
C GLU A 32 -11.35 -17.21 4.19
N PRO A 33 -11.63 -17.67 2.96
CA PRO A 33 -12.31 -18.94 2.76
C PRO A 33 -11.38 -20.10 3.16
N ASP A 34 -11.89 -21.00 3.99
CA ASP A 34 -11.22 -22.25 4.31
C ASP A 34 -11.07 -23.12 3.04
N LYS A 35 -9.87 -23.67 2.83
CA LYS A 35 -9.51 -24.34 1.56
C LYS A 35 -10.26 -25.65 1.32
N LEU A 36 -10.78 -26.26 2.38
CA LEU A 36 -11.50 -27.54 2.31
C LEU A 36 -13.00 -27.32 2.23
N THR A 37 -13.52 -26.43 3.08
CA THR A 37 -14.97 -26.25 3.27
C THR A 37 -15.55 -25.07 2.50
N GLY A 38 -14.71 -24.14 2.02
CA GLY A 38 -15.12 -22.91 1.36
C GLY A 38 -15.81 -21.89 2.26
N LYS A 39 -15.96 -22.19 3.56
CA LYS A 39 -16.58 -21.29 4.54
C LYS A 39 -15.58 -20.24 5.02
N ASP A 40 -16.06 -19.04 5.27
CA ASP A 40 -15.25 -17.98 5.83
C ASP A 40 -14.73 -18.34 7.23
N VAL A 41 -13.42 -18.20 7.41
CA VAL A 41 -12.73 -18.33 8.70
C VAL A 41 -11.95 -17.05 8.99
N VAL A 42 -11.94 -16.65 10.26
CA VAL A 42 -11.19 -15.49 10.71
C VAL A 42 -9.83 -15.92 11.25
N LYS A 43 -8.75 -15.37 10.68
CA LYS A 43 -7.38 -15.56 11.16
C LYS A 43 -6.80 -14.24 11.66
N THR A 44 -6.24 -14.26 12.86
CA THR A 44 -5.49 -13.12 13.37
C THR A 44 -4.09 -13.09 12.74
N MET A 45 -3.78 -12.00 12.05
CA MET A 45 -2.53 -11.85 11.30
C MET A 45 -1.57 -10.91 12.01
N ALA A 46 -0.39 -11.43 12.35
CA ALA A 46 0.72 -10.64 12.86
C ALA A 46 1.57 -10.11 11.70
N PHE A 47 1.40 -8.84 11.33
CA PHE A 47 2.24 -8.21 10.30
C PHE A 47 3.56 -7.70 10.91
N ALA A 48 4.68 -8.39 10.64
CA ALA A 48 6.00 -7.91 11.03
C ALA A 48 6.57 -6.90 10.02
N LYS A 49 6.46 -7.19 8.71
CA LYS A 49 6.94 -6.34 7.60
C LYS A 49 6.01 -6.48 6.39
N PRO A 50 5.93 -5.47 5.50
CA PRO A 50 5.28 -5.63 4.19
C PRO A 50 5.93 -6.79 3.42
N SER A 51 5.14 -7.77 3.01
CA SER A 51 5.62 -8.96 2.30
C SER A 51 5.58 -8.80 0.78
N ARG A 52 4.82 -7.81 0.28
CA ARG A 52 4.62 -7.55 -1.14
C ARG A 52 4.66 -6.04 -1.39
N ASP A 53 5.77 -5.43 -1.00
CA ASP A 53 5.97 -3.99 -1.15
C ASP A 53 6.01 -3.55 -2.62
N LEU A 54 5.83 -2.25 -2.82
CA LEU A 54 5.78 -1.67 -4.15
C LEU A 54 7.12 -1.77 -4.89
N ARG A 55 8.24 -1.64 -4.17
CA ARG A 55 9.59 -1.66 -4.74
C ARG A 55 9.91 -3.01 -5.37
N THR A 56 9.63 -4.12 -4.69
CA THR A 56 9.82 -5.47 -5.25
C THR A 56 8.98 -5.67 -6.52
N ARG A 57 7.74 -5.18 -6.52
CA ARG A 57 6.86 -5.26 -7.70
C ARG A 57 7.41 -4.45 -8.88
N LEU A 58 7.87 -3.23 -8.63
CA LEU A 58 8.47 -2.39 -9.67
C LEU A 58 9.77 -2.98 -10.23
N ILE A 59 10.66 -3.50 -9.37
CA ILE A 59 11.88 -4.19 -9.81
C ILE A 59 11.54 -5.40 -10.68
N SER A 60 10.50 -6.17 -10.33
CA SER A 60 10.08 -7.31 -11.16
C SER A 60 9.59 -6.89 -12.54
N ALA A 61 8.93 -5.72 -12.63
CA ALA A 61 8.42 -5.14 -13.87
C ALA A 61 9.50 -4.42 -14.69
N SER A 62 10.68 -4.13 -14.12
CA SER A 62 11.74 -3.40 -14.82
C SER A 62 12.58 -4.26 -15.76
N LYS A 63 12.37 -5.58 -15.79
CA LYS A 63 13.09 -6.49 -16.68
C LYS A 63 12.77 -6.17 -18.15
N GLY A 64 13.82 -5.92 -18.94
CA GLY A 64 13.69 -5.62 -20.37
C GLY A 64 13.45 -4.14 -20.69
N LEU A 65 13.35 -3.27 -19.68
CA LEU A 65 13.25 -1.83 -19.88
C LEU A 65 14.60 -1.20 -20.21
N THR A 66 14.59 -0.22 -21.10
CA THR A 66 15.72 0.68 -21.35
C THR A 66 16.05 1.52 -20.11
N GLU A 67 17.23 2.14 -20.07
CA GLU A 67 17.60 3.03 -18.96
C GLU A 67 16.62 4.21 -18.77
N VAL A 68 16.03 4.70 -19.86
CA VAL A 68 15.06 5.79 -19.83
C VAL A 68 13.76 5.32 -19.16
N GLU A 69 13.23 4.19 -19.59
CA GLU A 69 12.02 3.59 -19.02
C GLU A 69 12.22 3.18 -17.56
N GLN A 70 13.40 2.70 -17.17
CA GLN A 70 13.72 2.40 -15.77
C GLN A 70 13.70 3.66 -14.89
N LYS A 71 14.20 4.79 -15.40
CA LYS A 71 14.11 6.09 -14.72
C LYS A 71 12.65 6.53 -14.58
N GLU A 72 11.83 6.36 -15.62
CA GLU A 72 10.40 6.67 -15.56
C GLU A 72 9.64 5.77 -14.58
N LEU A 73 9.93 4.47 -14.56
CA LEU A 73 9.35 3.52 -13.61
C LEU A 73 9.70 3.87 -12.16
N THR A 74 10.92 4.37 -11.92
CA THR A 74 11.34 4.85 -10.60
C THR A 74 10.52 6.08 -10.18
N LEU A 75 10.31 7.05 -11.08
CA LEU A 75 9.47 8.21 -10.82
C LEU A 75 8.00 7.81 -10.60
N PHE A 76 7.51 6.83 -11.36
CA PHE A 76 6.17 6.27 -11.15
C PHE A 76 6.03 5.65 -9.75
N GLY A 77 7.06 4.90 -9.32
CA GLY A 77 7.13 4.34 -7.98
C GLY A 77 7.04 5.40 -6.89
N ASP A 78 7.82 6.48 -6.97
CA ASP A 78 7.76 7.59 -6.00
C ASP A 78 6.35 8.21 -5.93
N LEU A 79 5.72 8.46 -7.08
CA LEU A 79 4.36 8.98 -7.12
C LEU A 79 3.37 8.04 -6.40
N LEU A 80 3.42 6.75 -6.71
CA LEU A 80 2.56 5.75 -6.08
C LEU A 80 2.80 5.64 -4.57
N GLU A 81 4.05 5.71 -4.10
CA GLU A 81 4.35 5.67 -2.67
C GLU A 81 3.67 6.82 -1.90
N ARG A 82 3.66 8.01 -2.50
CA ARG A 82 3.03 9.20 -1.92
C ARG A 82 1.51 9.14 -2.02
N CYS A 83 0.95 8.65 -3.12
CA CYS A 83 -0.50 8.46 -3.27
C CYS A 83 -1.05 7.40 -2.29
N LEU A 84 -0.29 6.32 -2.07
CA LEU A 84 -0.70 5.16 -1.28
C LEU A 84 -0.25 5.24 0.19
N ALA A 85 0.03 6.43 0.71
CA ALA A 85 0.29 6.61 2.13
C ALA A 85 -0.94 6.21 2.96
N LEU A 86 -0.76 5.36 3.99
CA LEU A 86 -1.88 4.88 4.81
C LEU A 86 -2.58 6.01 5.56
N ASN A 87 -1.80 6.95 6.12
CA ASN A 87 -2.35 8.16 6.72
C ASN A 87 -2.77 9.13 5.60
N PRO A 88 -4.06 9.50 5.50
CA PRO A 88 -4.54 10.46 4.51
C PRO A 88 -3.82 11.81 4.57
N GLU A 89 -3.47 12.30 5.76
CA GLU A 89 -2.75 13.57 5.95
C GLU A 89 -1.33 13.56 5.34
N LYS A 90 -0.77 12.37 5.09
CA LYS A 90 0.54 12.19 4.47
C LYS A 90 0.45 11.89 2.96
N ARG A 91 -0.76 11.77 2.40
CA ARG A 91 -0.92 11.55 0.97
C ARG A 91 -0.62 12.83 0.21
N ILE A 92 0.02 12.68 -0.95
CA ILE A 92 0.20 13.79 -1.88
C ILE A 92 -1.15 14.38 -2.28
N THR A 93 -1.22 15.71 -2.38
CA THR A 93 -2.41 16.40 -2.88
C THR A 93 -2.49 16.35 -4.41
N PRO A 94 -3.68 16.53 -5.02
CA PRO A 94 -3.79 16.59 -6.48
C PRO A 94 -2.87 17.64 -7.12
N THR A 95 -2.76 18.82 -6.51
CA THR A 95 -1.89 19.91 -7.00
C THR A 95 -0.42 19.53 -6.97
N GLU A 96 0.05 18.85 -5.94
CA GLU A 96 1.42 18.35 -5.85
C GLU A 96 1.67 17.19 -6.82
N ALA A 97 0.69 16.31 -7.02
CA ALA A 97 0.78 15.20 -7.96
C ALA A 97 0.94 15.66 -9.41
N LEU A 98 0.21 16.72 -9.81
CA LEU A 98 0.37 17.34 -11.12
C LEU A 98 1.77 17.92 -11.34
N LYS A 99 2.43 18.39 -10.27
CA LYS A 99 3.81 18.90 -10.29
C LYS A 99 4.86 17.80 -10.17
N HIS A 100 4.46 16.55 -9.94
CA HIS A 100 5.39 15.44 -9.75
C HIS A 100 6.20 15.18 -11.04
N PRO A 101 7.52 14.90 -10.98
CA PRO A 101 8.35 14.74 -12.17
C PRO A 101 7.88 13.64 -13.14
N PHE A 102 7.16 12.62 -12.63
CA PHE A 102 6.50 11.61 -13.46
C PHE A 102 5.41 12.20 -14.37
N ILE A 103 4.56 13.09 -13.84
CA ILE A 103 3.43 13.68 -14.57
C ILE A 103 3.85 14.93 -15.34
N ALA A 104 4.65 15.80 -14.73
CA ALA A 104 5.06 17.07 -15.33
C ALA A 104 5.85 16.91 -16.65
N LYS A 105 6.48 15.75 -16.89
CA LYS A 105 7.10 15.43 -18.18
C LYS A 105 6.10 15.19 -19.31
N LEU A 106 4.91 14.69 -19.00
CA LEU A 106 3.85 14.39 -19.98
C LEU A 106 3.06 15.64 -20.38
N MET A 107 3.18 16.73 -19.62
CA MET A 107 2.45 17.98 -19.85
C MET A 107 3.23 18.99 -20.71
N LYS A 108 4.30 18.55 -21.38
CA LYS A 108 5.05 19.33 -22.37
C LYS A 108 4.63 18.90 -23.77
#